data_AF-A0A0F9DVG1-F1
#
_entry.id   AF-A0A0F9DVG1-F1
#
_cell.length_a   1.000
_cell.length_b   1.000
_cell.length_c   1.000
_cell.angle_alpha   90.00
_cell.angle_beta   90.00
_cell.angle_gamma   90.00
#
_symmetry.space_group_name_H-M   'P 1'
#
loop_
_entity.id
_entity.type
_entity.pdbx_description
1 polymer ?
#
loop_
_entity_poly.entity_id
_entity_poly.type
_entity_poly.pdbx_seq_one_letter_code
_entity_poly.pdbx_strand_id
1 'polypeptide(L)'
;GYEHSCKVVSQAFADPCRLARVLDCGATVIAAHCGTCALFDPVDYYPNFIRMMQRYDNLYGDTSIMTSLIRPGSLKRLSRESESIKARILHGSDYPFPPSRLPFLFRTGVLPQQRRNPLDMDLRIKRSFGFGSGYSSLVLELMGVEPG
;
A
#
# COMPACT_ATOMS: atom_id res chain seq x y z
N GLY A 1 -2.80 9.25 4.39
CA GLY A 1 -2.12 9.84 3.22
C GLY A 1 -3.15 10.45 2.31
N TYR A 2 -2.73 11.25 1.34
CA TYR A 2 -3.65 12.01 0.49
C TYR A 2 -4.49 11.09 -0.40
N GLU A 3 -5.79 11.40 -0.45
CA GLU A 3 -6.77 10.80 -1.35
C GLU A 3 -7.09 11.77 -2.49
N HIS A 4 -7.17 11.26 -3.72
CA HIS A 4 -7.40 12.05 -4.95
C HIS A 4 -8.53 11.49 -5.83
N SER A 5 -9.08 10.33 -5.49
CA SER A 5 -10.09 9.62 -6.29
C SER A 5 -11.53 10.06 -6.02
N CYS A 6 -11.79 10.67 -4.85
CA CYS A 6 -13.13 11.02 -4.40
C CYS A 6 -13.19 12.43 -3.81
N LYS A 7 -14.41 12.89 -3.51
CA LYS A 7 -14.60 14.20 -2.87
C LYS A 7 -14.03 14.16 -1.45
N VAL A 8 -12.89 14.82 -1.25
CA VAL A 8 -12.25 14.92 0.06
C VAL A 8 -12.84 16.08 0.86
N VAL A 9 -13.37 15.78 2.05
CA VAL A 9 -13.89 16.80 2.98
C VAL A 9 -12.74 17.61 3.59
N SER A 10 -11.64 16.94 3.97
CA SER A 10 -10.39 17.61 4.36
C SER A 10 -9.21 16.65 4.36
N GLN A 11 -8.10 17.06 3.73
CA GLN A 11 -6.84 16.31 3.76
C GLN A 11 -6.19 16.32 5.15
N ALA A 12 -6.64 17.16 6.09
CA ALA A 12 -6.16 17.13 7.48
C ALA A 12 -6.57 15.85 8.21
N PHE A 13 -7.58 15.11 7.69
CA PHE A 13 -7.96 13.80 8.21
C PHE A 13 -7.09 12.65 7.70
N ALA A 14 -6.20 12.91 6.75
CA ALA A 14 -5.35 11.91 6.13
C ALA A 14 -4.19 11.42 7.02
N ASP A 15 -3.91 12.09 8.15
CA ASP A 15 -2.79 11.70 9.03
C ASP A 15 -3.07 10.34 9.71
N PRO A 16 -2.22 9.31 9.50
CA PRO A 16 -2.33 8.01 10.17
C PRO A 16 -2.42 8.09 11.69
N CYS A 17 -1.86 9.15 12.31
CA CYS A 17 -1.96 9.37 13.75
C CYS A 17 -3.42 9.46 14.24
N ARG A 18 -4.37 9.83 13.39
CA ARG A 18 -5.81 9.88 13.73
C ARG A 18 -6.42 8.49 13.93
N LEU A 19 -5.76 7.42 13.48
CA LEU A 19 -6.19 6.04 13.67
C LEU A 19 -5.94 5.54 15.10
N ALA A 20 -5.11 6.25 15.90
CA ALA A 20 -4.71 5.82 17.24
C ALA A 20 -5.90 5.44 18.13
N ARG A 21 -6.96 6.24 18.14
CA ARG A 21 -8.14 5.97 18.99
C ARG A 21 -8.79 4.62 18.68
N VAL A 22 -8.94 4.28 17.41
CA VAL A 22 -9.56 3.02 16.98
C VAL A 22 -8.62 1.84 17.25
N LEU A 23 -7.31 2.05 17.06
CA LEU A 23 -6.28 1.06 17.35
C LEU A 23 -6.17 0.76 18.84
N ASP A 24 -6.26 1.78 19.70
CA ASP A 24 -6.27 1.66 21.17
C ASP A 24 -7.49 0.85 21.66
N CYS A 25 -8.60 0.87 20.91
CA CYS A 25 -9.77 0.03 21.19
C CYS A 25 -9.60 -1.44 20.73
N GLY A 26 -8.44 -1.81 20.18
CA GLY A 26 -8.14 -3.18 19.75
C GLY A 26 -8.67 -3.57 18.37
N ALA A 27 -9.22 -2.62 17.61
CA ALA A 27 -9.69 -2.92 16.26
C ALA A 27 -8.52 -3.16 15.29
N THR A 28 -8.66 -4.13 14.38
CA THR A 28 -7.74 -4.30 13.26
C THR A 28 -8.00 -3.22 12.21
N VAL A 29 -6.96 -2.48 11.81
CA VAL A 29 -7.06 -1.40 10.83
C VAL A 29 -6.14 -1.66 9.66
N ILE A 30 -6.65 -1.46 8.44
CA ILE A 30 -5.86 -1.43 7.22
C ILE A 30 -5.83 0.01 6.72
N ALA A 31 -4.66 0.65 6.78
CA ALA A 31 -4.48 2.00 6.26
C ALA A 31 -4.20 1.96 4.75
N ALA A 32 -5.09 2.60 3.97
CA ALA A 32 -4.91 2.75 2.54
C ALA A 32 -3.57 3.45 2.21
N HIS A 33 -2.93 2.95 1.14
CA HIS A 33 -1.69 3.43 0.52
C HIS A 33 -0.56 3.77 1.50
N CYS A 34 -0.50 3.11 2.68
CA CYS A 34 0.55 3.22 3.69
C CYS A 34 0.92 4.67 4.11
N GLY A 35 -0.07 5.58 4.13
CA GLY A 35 0.22 7.00 4.42
C GLY A 35 1.07 7.72 3.37
N THR A 36 1.40 7.08 2.24
CA THR A 36 2.15 7.70 1.14
C THR A 36 1.39 8.86 0.54
N CYS A 37 2.11 9.73 -0.17
CA CYS A 37 1.57 10.87 -0.89
C CYS A 37 2.07 10.87 -2.35
N ALA A 38 1.37 11.58 -3.22
CA ALA A 38 1.82 11.89 -4.58
C ALA A 38 2.97 12.89 -4.57
N LEU A 39 3.70 12.98 -5.68
CA LEU A 39 4.85 13.90 -5.84
C LEU A 39 4.51 15.38 -5.61
N PHE A 40 3.25 15.78 -5.80
CA PHE A 40 2.79 17.17 -5.67
C PHE A 40 2.04 17.44 -4.35
N ASP A 41 1.91 16.44 -3.49
CA ASP A 41 1.25 16.63 -2.20
C ASP A 41 2.18 17.37 -1.23
N PRO A 42 1.67 18.34 -0.46
CA PRO A 42 2.51 19.20 0.37
C PRO A 42 3.00 18.52 1.65
N VAL A 43 2.40 17.38 2.06
CA VAL A 43 2.74 16.68 3.30
C VAL A 43 2.93 15.18 3.04
N ASP A 44 4.09 14.67 3.47
CA ASP A 44 4.39 13.24 3.46
C ASP A 44 4.03 12.61 4.82
N TYR A 45 2.93 11.85 4.86
CA TYR A 45 2.45 11.16 6.05
C TYR A 45 3.07 9.76 6.26
N TYR A 46 3.92 9.30 5.34
CA TYR A 46 4.53 7.97 5.43
C TYR A 46 5.35 7.78 6.72
N PRO A 47 6.17 8.75 7.21
CA PRO A 47 6.87 8.60 8.48
C PRO A 47 5.91 8.38 9.67
N ASN A 48 4.77 9.06 9.69
CA ASN A 48 3.75 8.88 10.72
C ASN A 48 3.15 7.47 10.65
N PHE A 49 2.88 6.97 9.44
CA PHE A 49 2.41 5.60 9.23
C PHE A 49 3.40 4.56 9.80
N ILE A 50 4.69 4.68 9.48
CA ILE A 50 5.72 3.74 9.99
C ILE A 50 5.83 3.82 11.51
N ARG A 51 5.84 5.03 12.09
CA ARG A 51 5.83 5.21 13.56
C ARG A 51 4.61 4.56 14.21
N MET A 52 3.43 4.69 13.59
CA MET A 52 2.22 4.05 14.07
C MET A 52 2.31 2.52 13.98
N MET A 53 2.80 1.97 12.88
CA MET A 53 2.97 0.51 12.74
C MET A 53 3.98 -0.07 13.73
N GLN A 54 5.00 0.68 14.14
CA GLN A 54 5.93 0.26 15.19
C GLN A 54 5.29 0.23 16.58
N ARG A 55 4.24 1.03 16.80
CA ARG A 55 3.51 1.12 18.07
C ARG A 55 2.33 0.15 18.15
N TYR A 56 1.69 -0.15 17.02
CA TYR A 56 0.44 -0.89 16.94
C TYR A 56 0.59 -2.13 16.07
N ASP A 57 0.49 -3.32 16.68
CA ASP A 57 0.53 -4.59 15.95
C ASP A 57 -0.76 -4.90 15.19
N ASN A 58 -1.88 -4.26 15.57
CA ASN A 58 -3.17 -4.30 14.90
C ASN A 58 -3.32 -3.28 13.75
N LEU A 59 -2.23 -2.59 13.36
CA LEU A 59 -2.18 -1.72 12.20
C LEU A 59 -1.49 -2.40 11.01
N TYR A 60 -2.22 -2.47 9.91
CA TYR A 60 -1.80 -2.98 8.61
C TYR A 60 -1.83 -1.86 7.58
N GLY A 61 -1.17 -2.06 6.45
CA GLY A 61 -1.21 -1.12 5.32
C GLY A 61 -1.40 -1.83 3.99
N ASP A 62 -2.06 -1.18 3.05
CA ASP A 62 -2.15 -1.66 1.68
C ASP A 62 -1.23 -0.90 0.72
N THR A 63 -1.02 -1.49 -0.45
CA THR A 63 -0.24 -0.90 -1.55
C THR A 63 -1.09 -0.27 -2.65
N SER A 64 -2.34 0.07 -2.33
CA SER A 64 -3.27 0.74 -3.25
C SER A 64 -2.61 1.97 -3.87
N ILE A 65 -2.84 2.19 -5.16
CA ILE A 65 -2.31 3.29 -6.00
C ILE A 65 -0.77 3.45 -6.08
N MET A 66 0.03 2.64 -5.38
CA MET A 66 1.49 2.83 -5.30
C MET A 66 2.25 2.49 -6.59
N THR A 67 1.58 1.88 -7.58
CA THR A 67 2.11 1.64 -8.94
C THR A 67 1.84 2.79 -9.91
N SER A 68 1.20 3.87 -9.46
CA SER A 68 0.93 5.06 -10.29
C SER A 68 2.19 5.87 -10.60
N LEU A 69 2.18 6.62 -11.71
CA LEU A 69 3.27 7.53 -12.10
C LEU A 69 3.51 8.63 -11.07
N ILE A 70 2.51 8.97 -10.28
CA ILE A 70 2.57 10.05 -9.29
C ILE A 70 3.19 9.59 -7.96
N ARG A 71 3.52 8.29 -7.81
CA ARG A 71 4.10 7.68 -6.60
C ARG A 71 5.30 6.73 -6.90
N PRO A 72 6.24 7.06 -7.81
CA PRO A 72 7.21 6.08 -8.34
C PRO A 72 8.23 5.57 -7.31
N GLY A 73 8.40 6.26 -6.17
CA GLY A 73 9.30 5.88 -5.10
C GLY A 73 8.66 5.09 -3.95
N SER A 74 7.33 5.08 -3.86
CA SER A 74 6.61 4.60 -2.67
C SER A 74 6.86 3.11 -2.40
N LEU A 75 6.79 2.26 -3.44
CA LEU A 75 7.07 0.82 -3.29
C LEU A 75 8.52 0.54 -2.88
N LYS A 76 9.46 1.30 -3.44
CA LYS A 76 10.91 1.16 -3.12
C LYS A 76 11.21 1.62 -1.70
N ARG A 77 10.47 2.62 -1.19
CA ARG A 77 10.60 3.07 0.20
C ARG A 77 10.07 2.00 1.14
N LEU A 78 8.85 1.52 0.90
CA LEU A 78 8.23 0.46 1.70
C LEU A 78 9.02 -0.85 1.71
N SER A 79 9.66 -1.21 0.59
CA SER A 79 10.45 -2.44 0.50
C SER A 79 11.73 -2.44 1.35
N ARG A 80 12.14 -1.28 1.88
CA ARG A 80 13.33 -1.12 2.72
C ARG A 80 13.02 -1.15 4.22
N GLU A 81 11.74 -1.17 4.58
CA GLU A 81 11.33 -1.29 5.98
C GLU A 81 11.63 -2.70 6.52
N SER A 82 11.61 -2.84 7.84
CA SER A 82 11.86 -4.12 8.51
C SER A 82 10.87 -5.20 8.07
N GLU A 83 11.27 -6.48 8.22
CA GLU A 83 10.38 -7.62 7.93
C GLU A 83 9.09 -7.56 8.76
N SER A 84 9.15 -7.06 10.00
CA SER A 84 7.96 -6.88 10.85
C SER A 84 6.93 -5.92 10.26
N ILE A 85 7.40 -4.85 9.60
CA ILE A 85 6.52 -3.91 8.90
C ILE A 85 5.99 -4.56 7.62
N LYS A 86 6.87 -5.11 6.79
CA LYS A 86 6.50 -5.72 5.51
C LYS A 86 5.50 -6.88 5.66
N ALA A 87 5.61 -7.67 6.74
CA ALA A 87 4.70 -8.77 7.05
C ALA A 87 3.25 -8.31 7.31
N ARG A 88 3.02 -7.04 7.61
CA ARG A 88 1.70 -6.43 7.80
C ARG A 88 1.25 -5.56 6.62
N ILE A 89 1.92 -5.72 5.46
CA ILE A 89 1.54 -5.05 4.22
C ILE A 89 0.79 -6.02 3.33
N LEU A 90 -0.33 -5.55 2.78
CA LEU A 90 -1.20 -6.32 1.90
C LEU A 90 -1.34 -5.71 0.50
N HIS A 91 -1.76 -6.56 -0.44
CA HIS A 91 -2.07 -6.13 -1.80
C HIS A 91 -3.42 -5.41 -1.84
N GLY A 92 -3.42 -4.18 -2.33
CA GLY A 92 -4.62 -3.47 -2.78
C GLY A 92 -4.33 -2.87 -4.15
N SER A 93 -5.20 -3.06 -5.15
CA SER A 93 -4.97 -2.54 -6.50
C SER A 93 -5.37 -1.07 -6.66
N ASP A 94 -6.41 -0.65 -5.93
CA ASP A 94 -7.14 0.59 -6.13
C ASP A 94 -7.83 0.69 -7.50
N TYR A 95 -8.49 -0.39 -7.94
CA TYR A 95 -9.30 -0.36 -9.16
C TYR A 95 -10.38 0.73 -9.06
N PRO A 96 -10.59 1.58 -10.09
CA PRO A 96 -10.19 1.41 -11.49
C PRO A 96 -8.86 2.07 -11.90
N PHE A 97 -8.02 2.52 -10.97
CA PHE A 97 -6.77 3.20 -11.31
C PHE A 97 -5.74 2.23 -11.91
N PRO A 98 -5.29 2.43 -13.17
CA PRO A 98 -4.36 1.51 -13.80
C PRO A 98 -2.93 1.69 -13.25
N PRO A 99 -2.15 0.60 -13.14
CA PRO A 99 -0.74 0.71 -12.80
C PRO A 99 0.03 1.37 -13.94
N SER A 100 1.05 2.17 -13.61
CA SER A 100 2.01 2.62 -14.61
C SER A 100 3.21 1.70 -14.66
N ARG A 101 3.49 1.17 -15.84
CA ARG A 101 4.61 0.25 -16.03
C ARG A 101 5.96 0.95 -16.23
N LEU A 102 5.95 2.19 -16.72
CA LEU A 102 7.16 2.91 -17.13
C LEU A 102 8.23 2.99 -16.02
N PRO A 103 7.89 3.30 -14.74
CA PRO A 103 8.88 3.35 -13.66
C PRO A 103 9.46 1.98 -13.27
N PHE A 104 8.81 0.90 -13.70
CA PHE A 104 9.10 -0.46 -13.22
C PHE A 104 9.53 -1.42 -14.34
N LEU A 105 9.89 -0.90 -15.53
CA LEU A 105 10.28 -1.73 -16.68
C LEU A 105 11.40 -2.72 -16.35
N PHE A 106 12.42 -2.31 -15.60
CA PHE A 106 13.53 -3.19 -15.17
C PHE A 106 13.07 -4.31 -14.23
N ARG A 107 11.94 -4.14 -13.53
CA ARG A 107 11.35 -5.15 -12.63
C ARG A 107 10.36 -6.05 -13.35
N THR A 108 9.61 -5.52 -14.32
CA THR A 108 8.60 -6.31 -15.04
C THR A 108 9.13 -7.02 -16.27
N GLY A 109 10.22 -6.51 -16.86
CA GLY A 109 10.65 -6.83 -18.22
C GLY A 109 9.93 -5.99 -19.29
N VAL A 110 10.42 -6.05 -20.53
CA VAL A 110 9.90 -5.26 -21.67
C VAL A 110 8.53 -5.79 -22.16
N LEU A 111 8.34 -7.11 -22.18
CA LEU A 111 7.12 -7.77 -22.65
C LEU A 111 6.59 -8.82 -21.65
N PRO A 112 6.16 -8.42 -20.44
CA PRO A 112 5.57 -9.35 -19.49
C PRO A 112 4.23 -9.89 -20.00
N GLN A 113 3.95 -11.16 -19.71
CA GLN A 113 2.69 -11.81 -20.09
C GLN A 113 1.46 -11.09 -19.50
N GLN A 114 1.60 -10.56 -18.29
CA GLN A 114 0.58 -9.83 -17.53
C GLN A 114 0.17 -8.49 -18.17
N ARG A 115 0.80 -8.06 -19.28
CA ARG A 115 0.47 -6.78 -19.95
C ARG A 115 -0.96 -6.68 -20.48
N ARG A 116 -1.68 -7.80 -20.56
CA ARG A 116 -3.08 -7.85 -21.03
C ARG A 116 -4.09 -7.56 -19.91
N ASN A 117 -3.70 -7.68 -18.65
CA ASN A 117 -4.56 -7.45 -17.50
C ASN A 117 -3.91 -6.43 -16.54
N PRO A 118 -4.51 -5.24 -16.34
CA PRO A 118 -3.94 -4.23 -15.46
C PRO A 118 -3.81 -4.71 -14.01
N LEU A 119 -4.71 -5.57 -13.51
CA LEU A 119 -4.63 -6.10 -12.15
C LEU A 119 -3.44 -7.06 -12.00
N ASP A 120 -3.23 -7.94 -12.97
CA ASP A 120 -2.09 -8.85 -12.95
C ASP A 120 -0.76 -8.10 -13.09
N MET A 121 -0.75 -7.04 -13.89
CA MET A 121 0.41 -6.17 -14.02
C MET A 121 0.73 -5.46 -12.71
N ASP A 122 -0.28 -4.92 -12.05
CA ASP A 122 -0.15 -4.26 -10.75
C ASP A 122 0.44 -5.22 -9.71
N LEU A 123 -0.14 -6.42 -9.59
CA LEU A 123 0.35 -7.46 -8.68
C LEU A 123 1.80 -7.88 -9.02
N ARG A 124 2.13 -8.03 -10.31
CA ARG A 124 3.51 -8.36 -10.75
C ARG A 124 4.50 -7.28 -10.33
N ILE A 125 4.17 -6.01 -10.53
CA ILE A 125 5.04 -4.90 -10.13
C ILE A 125 5.25 -4.96 -8.61
N LYS A 126 4.18 -5.05 -7.82
CA LYS A 126 4.25 -5.02 -6.35
C LYS A 126 5.01 -6.22 -5.78
N ARG A 127 4.76 -7.44 -6.29
CA ARG A 127 5.50 -8.65 -5.87
C ARG A 127 7.01 -8.53 -6.09
N SER A 128 7.45 -7.82 -7.13
CA SER A 128 8.88 -7.63 -7.40
C SER A 128 9.64 -6.85 -6.32
N PHE A 129 8.94 -6.22 -5.37
CA PHE A 129 9.54 -5.47 -4.25
C PHE A 129 9.77 -6.29 -2.97
N GLY A 130 9.30 -7.53 -2.90
CA GLY A 130 9.65 -8.44 -1.79
C GLY A 130 8.98 -8.10 -0.45
N PHE A 131 7.64 -8.04 -0.43
CA PHE A 131 6.83 -7.81 0.78
C PHE A 131 6.50 -9.10 1.58
N GLY A 132 7.18 -10.22 1.31
CA GLY A 132 6.91 -11.51 1.96
C GLY A 132 5.96 -12.42 1.18
N SER A 133 5.91 -13.70 1.56
CA SER A 133 5.10 -14.74 0.89
C SER A 133 3.59 -14.55 1.09
N GLY A 134 3.18 -14.06 2.28
CA GLY A 134 1.78 -13.80 2.63
C GLY A 134 1.17 -12.54 2.01
N TYR A 135 1.97 -11.69 1.36
CA TYR A 135 1.54 -10.36 0.88
C TYR A 135 0.23 -10.35 0.06
N SER A 136 0.01 -11.37 -0.79
CA SER A 136 -1.21 -11.46 -1.62
C SER A 136 -2.37 -12.20 -0.94
N SER A 137 -2.13 -12.95 0.13
CA SER A 137 -3.14 -13.75 0.84
C SER A 137 -3.52 -13.18 2.21
N LEU A 138 -2.73 -12.25 2.76
CA LEU A 138 -2.91 -11.69 4.10
C LEU A 138 -4.32 -11.14 4.35
N VAL A 139 -4.95 -10.57 3.32
CA VAL A 139 -6.33 -10.07 3.45
C VAL A 139 -7.33 -11.20 3.75
N LEU A 140 -7.12 -12.41 3.21
CA LEU A 140 -7.98 -13.56 3.48
C LEU A 140 -7.81 -14.03 4.93
N GLU A 141 -6.58 -14.08 5.42
CA GLU A 141 -6.26 -14.41 6.81
C GLU A 141 -6.95 -13.43 7.78
N LEU A 142 -6.88 -12.12 7.49
CA LEU A 142 -7.54 -11.09 8.30
C LEU A 142 -9.07 -11.15 8.25
N MET A 143 -9.64 -11.67 7.16
CA MET A 143 -11.08 -11.89 7.02
C MET A 143 -11.53 -13.25 7.58
N GLY A 144 -10.61 -14.10 8.07
CA GLY A 144 -10.93 -15.45 8.53
C GLY A 144 -11.38 -16.40 7.42
N VAL A 145 -10.91 -16.17 6.19
CA VAL A 145 -11.22 -17.00 5.02
C VAL A 145 -10.03 -17.93 4.76
N GLU A 146 -10.26 -19.24 4.85
CA GLU A 146 -9.26 -20.24 4.48
C GLU A 146 -8.93 -20.16 2.97
N PRO A 147 -7.66 -20.21 2.56
CA PRO A 147 -7.31 -20.31 1.15
C PRO A 147 -7.79 -21.65 0.59
N GLY A 148 -8.69 -21.60 -0.39
CA GLY A 148 -9.15 -22.79 -1.14
C GLY A 148 -8.14 -23.31 -2.16
#